data_AF-A0A5F1YDN5-F1
#
_entry.id   AF-A0A5F1YDN5-F1
#
_cell.length_a   1.000
_cell.length_b   1.000
_cell.length_c   1.000
_cell.angle_alpha   90.00
_cell.angle_beta   90.00
_cell.angle_gamma   90.00
#
_symmetry.space_group_name_H-M   'P 1'
#
loop_
_entity.id
_entity.type
_entity.pdbx_description
1 polymer ?
#
loop_
_entity_poly.entity_id
_entity_poly.type
_entity_poly.pdbx_seq_one_letter_code
_entity_poly.pdbx_strand_id
1 'polypeptide(L)'
;MNRIYLSRRIGVAISFLFLLIGFAIYLLFRPTSLLMFHWLDVLRLSSWILIFRETFRYLPMPDWMIYNLPFALWMLSSMILIDSIWADSKSNWRYIYIWIIPTIALGSEFFQFLGWIPGTFDLDDVLILLFCAIFFIRRNI
;
A
#
# COMPACT_ATOMS: atom_id res chain seq x y z
N MET A 1 -18.70 -22.07 -8.46
CA MET A 1 -17.26 -21.70 -8.55
C MET A 1 -16.66 -21.80 -7.16
N ASN A 2 -15.63 -22.63 -6.97
CA ASN A 2 -14.95 -22.75 -5.69
C ASN A 2 -14.19 -21.45 -5.40
N ARG A 3 -14.59 -20.72 -4.36
CA ARG A 3 -13.84 -19.55 -3.88
C ARG A 3 -12.48 -20.03 -3.38
N ILE A 4 -11.40 -19.62 -4.05
CA ILE A 4 -10.04 -19.85 -3.56
C ILE A 4 -9.79 -18.84 -2.44
N TYR A 5 -10.21 -19.20 -1.23
CA TYR A 5 -9.81 -18.46 -0.05
C TYR A 5 -8.38 -18.85 0.31
N LEU A 6 -7.51 -17.86 0.41
CA LEU A 6 -6.28 -18.05 1.17
C LEU A 6 -6.69 -18.44 2.59
N SER A 7 -5.99 -19.39 3.20
CA SER A 7 -6.19 -19.64 4.62
C SER A 7 -5.93 -18.35 5.38
N ARG A 8 -6.76 -18.04 6.38
CA ARG A 8 -6.68 -16.77 7.15
C ARG A 8 -5.25 -16.45 7.57
N ARG A 9 -4.50 -17.45 8.05
CA ARG A 9 -3.10 -17.30 8.51
C ARG A 9 -2.16 -16.91 7.37
N ILE A 10 -2.28 -17.57 6.21
CA ILE A 10 -1.44 -17.28 5.05
C ILE A 10 -1.76 -15.88 4.49
N GLY A 11 -3.04 -15.51 4.42
CA GLY A 11 -3.45 -14.18 3.98
C GLY A 11 -2.90 -13.06 4.86
N VAL A 12 -3.00 -13.20 6.18
CA VAL A 12 -2.40 -12.27 7.13
C VAL A 12 -0.87 -12.18 6.93
N ALA A 13 -0.18 -13.32 6.84
CA ALA A 13 1.28 -13.32 6.64
C ALA A 13 1.71 -12.62 5.35
N ILE A 14 1.03 -12.86 4.23
CA ILE A 14 1.31 -12.22 2.95
C ILE A 14 1.03 -10.71 3.01
N SER A 15 -0.05 -10.30 3.67
CA SER A 15 -0.36 -8.88 3.87
C SER A 15 0.77 -8.17 4.62
N PHE A 16 1.24 -8.74 5.74
CA PHE A 16 2.35 -8.14 6.50
C PHE A 16 3.64 -8.12 5.69
N LEU A 17 3.92 -9.17 4.90
CA LEU A 17 5.08 -9.18 4.01
C LEU A 17 5.03 -8.02 3.01
N PHE A 18 3.92 -7.82 2.32
CA PHE A 18 3.76 -6.72 1.36
C PHE A 18 3.86 -5.35 2.03
N LEU A 19 3.27 -5.21 3.22
CA LEU A 19 3.35 -3.97 4.00
C LEU A 19 4.81 -3.62 4.32
N LEU A 20 5.57 -4.60 4.82
CA LEU A 20 6.97 -4.43 5.21
C LEU A 20 7.88 -4.15 4.01
N ILE A 21 7.67 -4.83 2.88
CA ILE A 21 8.42 -4.55 1.65
C ILE A 21 8.14 -3.12 1.15
N GLY A 22 6.86 -2.71 1.11
CA GLY A 22 6.49 -1.35 0.74
C GLY A 22 7.11 -0.30 1.65
N PHE A 23 7.08 -0.52 2.98
CA PHE A 23 7.76 0.35 3.93
C PHE A 23 9.27 0.38 3.73
N ALA A 24 9.92 -0.77 3.51
CA ALA A 24 11.35 -0.83 3.29
C ALA A 24 11.76 -0.01 2.05
N ILE A 25 11.07 -0.20 0.91
CA ILE A 25 11.36 0.57 -0.30
C ILE A 25 11.15 2.06 -0.03
N TYR A 26 10.03 2.43 0.59
CA TYR A 26 9.71 3.82 0.89
C TYR A 26 10.78 4.48 1.79
N LEU A 27 11.13 3.83 2.90
CA LEU A 27 12.09 4.39 3.86
C LEU A 27 13.52 4.42 3.33
N LEU A 28 13.90 3.50 2.43
CA LEU A 28 15.26 3.42 1.90
C LEU A 28 15.49 4.34 0.71
N PHE A 29 14.51 4.49 -0.19
CA PHE A 29 14.73 5.12 -1.49
C PHE A 29 13.96 6.44 -1.69
N ARG A 30 12.81 6.66 -1.04
CA ARG A 30 12.05 7.91 -1.25
C ARG A 30 12.72 9.14 -0.62
N PRO A 31 12.46 10.36 -1.11
CA PRO A 31 12.98 11.59 -0.53
C PRO A 31 12.62 11.76 0.96
N THR A 32 13.55 12.30 1.75
CA THR A 32 13.37 12.53 3.19
C THR A 32 12.48 13.72 3.52
N SER A 33 12.03 14.49 2.52
CA SER A 33 11.08 15.60 2.69
C SER A 33 9.64 15.15 2.93
N LEU A 34 9.35 13.86 2.77
CA LEU A 34 8.01 13.29 2.94
C LEU A 34 7.60 13.25 4.42
N LEU A 35 6.30 13.40 4.68
CA LEU A 35 5.72 13.45 6.02
C LEU A 35 6.16 12.31 6.95
N MET A 36 6.36 11.09 6.42
CA MET A 36 6.85 9.94 7.19
C MET A 36 8.18 10.22 7.93
N PHE A 37 9.09 10.98 7.33
CA PHE A 37 10.38 11.28 7.95
C PHE A 37 10.23 12.25 9.13
N HIS A 38 9.23 13.12 9.11
CA HIS A 38 8.88 13.92 10.29
C HIS A 38 8.42 13.01 11.45
N TRP A 39 7.61 11.99 11.18
CA TRP A 39 7.24 11.00 12.20
C TRP A 39 8.46 10.25 12.74
N LEU A 40 9.41 9.88 11.88
CA LEU A 40 10.66 9.25 12.32
C LEU A 40 11.50 10.17 13.20
N ASP A 41 11.54 11.48 12.92
CA ASP A 41 12.21 12.46 13.75
C ASP A 41 11.57 12.54 15.14
N VAL A 42 10.24 12.61 15.21
CA VAL A 42 9.49 12.59 16.47
C VAL A 42 9.77 11.33 17.28
N LEU A 43 9.87 10.18 16.62
CA LEU A 43 10.19 8.89 17.23
C LEU A 43 11.69 8.69 17.53
N ARG A 44 12.55 9.65 17.17
CA ARG A 44 14.02 9.58 17.28
C ARG A 44 14.62 8.37 16.53
N LEU A 45 14.02 7.99 15.41
CA LEU A 45 14.45 6.85 14.58
C LEU A 45 15.22 7.27 13.33
N SER A 46 15.26 8.56 13.01
CA SER A 46 15.85 9.05 11.75
C SER A 46 17.32 8.66 11.58
N SER A 47 18.12 8.69 12.64
CA SER A 47 19.54 8.29 12.60
C SER A 47 19.71 6.85 12.11
N TRP A 48 18.86 5.94 12.59
CA TRP A 48 18.90 4.53 12.17
C TRP A 48 18.54 4.38 10.70
N ILE A 49 17.48 5.06 10.26
CA ILE A 49 17.05 5.02 8.86
C ILE A 49 18.12 5.59 7.93
N LEU A 50 18.80 6.68 8.31
CA LEU A 50 19.90 7.24 7.52
C LEU A 50 21.06 6.26 7.37
N ILE A 51 21.43 5.52 8.42
CA ILE A 51 22.48 4.48 8.35
C ILE A 51 22.08 3.38 7.36
N PHE A 52 20.84 2.90 7.40
CA PHE A 52 20.37 1.92 6.43
C PHE A 52 20.38 2.48 5.01
N ARG A 53 19.94 3.73 4.79
CA ARG A 53 19.97 4.38 3.48
C ARG A 53 21.36 4.50 2.89
N GLU A 54 22.37 4.82 3.70
CA GLU A 54 23.77 4.86 3.26
C GLU A 54 24.24 3.49 2.74
N THR A 55 23.79 2.40 3.37
CA THR A 55 24.12 1.03 2.96
C THR A 55 23.58 0.71 1.56
N PHE A 56 22.42 1.27 1.19
CA PHE A 56 21.75 1.02 -0.08
C PHE A 56 21.87 2.17 -1.10
N ARG A 57 22.65 3.23 -0.80
CA ARG A 57 22.75 4.45 -1.62
C ARG A 57 23.08 4.19 -3.09
N TYR A 58 23.92 3.20 -3.36
CA TYR A 58 24.41 2.88 -4.71
C TYR A 58 23.61 1.77 -5.40
N LEU A 59 22.53 1.26 -4.78
CA LEU A 59 21.67 0.27 -5.42
C LEU A 59 20.82 0.97 -6.49
N PRO A 60 20.98 0.66 -7.79
CA PRO A 60 20.15 1.26 -8.82
C PRO A 60 18.74 0.70 -8.69
N MET A 61 17.80 1.55 -8.29
CA MET A 61 16.38 1.24 -8.22
C MET A 61 15.64 2.03 -9.30
N PRO A 62 14.87 1.36 -10.19
CA PRO A 62 14.02 2.04 -11.15
C PRO A 62 12.99 2.95 -10.48
N ASP A 63 12.66 4.07 -11.12
CA ASP A 63 11.72 5.06 -10.57
C ASP A 63 10.36 4.43 -10.22
N TRP A 64 9.81 3.56 -11.07
CA TRP A 64 8.53 2.88 -10.80
C TRP A 64 8.57 2.02 -9.51
N MET A 65 9.73 1.45 -9.17
CA MET A 65 9.90 0.68 -7.92
C MET A 65 9.96 1.59 -6.70
N ILE A 66 10.46 2.81 -6.84
CA ILE A 66 10.57 3.78 -5.74
C ILE A 66 9.22 4.48 -5.55
N TYR A 67 8.60 4.90 -6.64
CA TYR A 67 7.45 5.81 -6.62
C TYR A 67 6.10 5.10 -6.55
N ASN A 68 5.90 4.01 -7.31
CA ASN A 68 4.59 3.35 -7.45
C ASN A 68 4.49 2.00 -6.73
N LEU A 69 5.56 1.20 -6.71
CA LEU A 69 5.53 -0.13 -6.09
C LEU A 69 5.15 -0.12 -4.59
N PRO A 70 5.62 0.81 -3.73
CA PRO A 70 5.17 0.87 -2.34
C PRO A 70 3.66 1.03 -2.22
N PHE A 71 3.08 1.91 -3.05
CA PHE A 71 1.65 2.16 -3.08
C PHE A 71 0.87 0.90 -3.46
N ALA A 72 1.29 0.21 -4.53
CA ALA A 72 0.69 -1.07 -4.95
C ALA A 72 0.74 -2.13 -3.85
N LEU A 73 1.89 -2.26 -3.18
CA LEU A 73 2.08 -3.22 -2.10
C LEU A 73 1.21 -2.91 -0.88
N TRP A 74 1.07 -1.64 -0.51
CA TRP A 74 0.19 -1.22 0.59
C TRP A 74 -1.29 -1.43 0.25
N MET A 75 -1.70 -1.15 -0.99
CA MET A 75 -3.05 -1.43 -1.46
C MET A 75 -3.36 -2.93 -1.41
N LEU A 76 -2.50 -3.77 -1.97
CA LEU A 76 -2.67 -5.23 -1.90
C LEU A 76 -2.64 -5.75 -0.46
N SER A 77 -1.72 -5.25 0.35
CA SER A 77 -1.58 -5.61 1.76
C SER A 77 -2.89 -5.35 2.53
N SER A 78 -3.43 -4.14 2.43
CA SER A 78 -4.64 -3.73 3.14
C SER A 78 -5.86 -4.55 2.70
N MET A 79 -6.04 -4.74 1.39
CA MET A 79 -7.17 -5.52 0.85
C MET A 79 -7.09 -6.99 1.27
N ILE A 80 -5.90 -7.63 1.19
CA ILE A 80 -5.70 -9.02 1.64
C ILE A 80 -5.93 -9.14 3.15
N LEU A 81 -5.48 -8.17 3.95
CA LEU A 81 -5.65 -8.20 5.40
C LEU A 81 -7.12 -8.18 5.79
N ILE A 82 -7.86 -7.21 5.25
CA ILE A 82 -9.28 -7.05 5.52
C ILE A 82 -10.03 -8.30 5.06
N ASP A 83 -9.73 -8.80 3.86
CA ASP A 83 -10.36 -10.02 3.36
C ASP A 83 -10.10 -11.24 4.25
N SER A 84 -8.88 -11.36 4.80
CA SER A 84 -8.50 -12.42 5.71
C SER A 84 -9.21 -12.31 7.07
N ILE A 85 -9.36 -11.10 7.61
CA ILE A 85 -10.11 -10.84 8.86
C ILE A 85 -11.57 -11.31 8.71
N TRP A 86 -12.16 -11.06 7.54
CA TRP A 86 -13.56 -11.36 7.24
C TRP A 86 -13.79 -12.72 6.54
N ALA A 87 -12.78 -13.58 6.41
CA ALA A 87 -12.82 -14.78 5.57
C ALA A 87 -13.99 -15.74 5.87
N ASP A 88 -14.37 -15.88 7.14
CA ASP A 88 -15.45 -16.78 7.59
C ASP A 88 -16.79 -16.05 7.81
N SER A 89 -16.84 -14.74 7.56
CA SER A 89 -18.03 -13.93 7.79
C SER A 89 -18.97 -13.95 6.59
N LYS A 90 -20.26 -14.15 6.86
CA LYS A 90 -21.34 -14.02 5.87
C LYS A 90 -21.88 -12.59 5.77
N SER A 91 -21.30 -11.65 6.53
CA SER A 91 -21.78 -10.27 6.61
C SER A 91 -21.42 -9.47 5.36
N ASN A 92 -22.40 -8.77 4.79
CA ASN A 92 -22.18 -7.84 3.67
C ASN A 92 -21.30 -6.64 4.05
N TRP A 93 -21.13 -6.36 5.36
CA TRP A 93 -20.22 -5.33 5.84
C TRP A 93 -18.77 -5.56 5.39
N ARG A 94 -18.38 -6.81 5.14
CA ARG A 94 -17.06 -7.16 4.57
C ARG A 94 -16.76 -6.34 3.32
N TYR A 95 -17.72 -6.17 2.41
CA TYR A 95 -17.49 -5.43 1.17
C TYR A 95 -17.23 -3.95 1.43
N ILE A 96 -17.96 -3.34 2.38
CA ILE A 96 -17.75 -1.94 2.75
C ILE A 96 -16.32 -1.74 3.26
N TYR A 97 -15.84 -2.63 4.15
CA TYR A 97 -14.47 -2.54 4.66
C TYR A 97 -13.40 -2.82 3.59
N ILE A 98 -13.64 -3.74 2.66
CA ILE A 98 -12.68 -3.98 1.56
C ILE A 98 -12.59 -2.76 0.62
N TRP A 99 -13.72 -2.11 0.34
CA TRP A 99 -13.81 -1.02 -0.63
C TRP A 99 -13.48 0.37 -0.08
N ILE A 100 -13.53 0.57 1.23
CA ILE A 100 -13.25 1.89 1.82
C ILE A 100 -11.81 2.35 1.52
N ILE A 101 -10.83 1.45 1.60
CA ILE A 101 -9.42 1.81 1.39
C ILE A 101 -9.14 2.21 -0.07
N PRO A 102 -9.52 1.41 -1.10
CA PRO A 102 -9.39 1.84 -2.49
C PRO A 102 -10.17 3.12 -2.81
N THR A 103 -11.33 3.32 -2.20
CA THR A 103 -12.15 4.52 -2.43
C THR A 103 -11.45 5.77 -1.89
N ILE A 104 -10.87 5.69 -0.68
CA ILE A 104 -10.11 6.80 -0.09
C ILE A 104 -8.86 7.08 -0.94
N ALA A 105 -8.13 6.05 -1.36
CA ALA A 105 -6.94 6.20 -2.19
C ALA A 105 -7.24 6.83 -3.56
N LEU A 106 -8.33 6.40 -4.22
CA LEU A 106 -8.77 7.02 -5.47
C LEU A 106 -9.20 8.48 -5.26
N GLY A 107 -9.90 8.75 -4.15
CA GLY A 107 -10.27 10.09 -3.74
C GLY A 107 -9.03 10.99 -3.52
N SER A 108 -7.96 10.47 -2.90
CA SER A 108 -6.73 11.25 -2.72
C SER A 108 -6.06 11.59 -4.04
N GLU A 109 -5.96 10.64 -4.99
CA GLU A 109 -5.43 10.92 -6.34
C GLU A 109 -6.26 12.01 -7.04
N PHE A 110 -7.58 11.91 -6.98
CA PHE A 110 -8.47 12.91 -7.56
C PHE A 110 -8.28 14.31 -6.95
N PHE A 111 -8.16 14.41 -5.62
CA PHE A 111 -7.94 15.70 -4.97
C PHE A 111 -6.52 16.25 -5.17
N GLN A 112 -5.52 15.39 -5.36
CA GLN A 112 -4.18 15.81 -5.76
C GLN A 112 -4.17 16.35 -7.20
N PHE A 113 -4.93 15.72 -8.11
CA PHE A 113 -5.12 16.22 -9.47
C PHE A 113 -5.75 17.62 -9.48
N LEU A 114 -6.71 17.88 -8.58
CA LEU A 114 -7.30 19.21 -8.39
C LEU A 114 -6.41 20.20 -7.62
N GLY A 115 -5.28 19.75 -7.06
CA GLY A 115 -4.38 20.57 -6.22
C GLY A 115 -4.95 20.94 -4.85
N TRP A 116 -5.98 20.22 -4.36
CA TRP A 116 -6.65 20.54 -3.09
C TRP A 116 -5.93 19.97 -1.87
N ILE A 117 -5.19 18.87 -2.05
CA ILE A 117 -4.40 18.24 -1.00
C ILE A 117 -2.94 18.09 -1.44
N PRO A 118 -1.98 18.09 -0.49
CA PRO A 118 -0.58 17.89 -0.82
C PRO A 118 -0.33 16.48 -1.38
N GLY A 119 0.48 16.42 -2.43
CA GLY A 119 0.85 15.18 -3.12
C GLY A 119 1.04 15.44 -4.61
N THR A 120 1.26 14.36 -5.36
CA THR A 120 1.43 14.41 -6.81
C THR A 120 0.51 13.36 -7.38
N PHE A 121 -0.44 13.80 -8.21
CA PHE A 121 -1.27 12.89 -8.97
C PHE A 121 -0.39 11.98 -9.85
N ASP A 122 -0.59 10.68 -9.74
CA ASP A 122 0.12 9.68 -10.51
C ASP A 122 -0.86 8.74 -11.24
N LEU A 123 -0.78 8.72 -12.57
CA LEU A 123 -1.65 7.88 -13.39
C LEU A 123 -1.39 6.39 -13.13
N ASP A 124 -0.16 5.99 -12.86
CA ASP A 124 0.19 4.60 -12.59
C ASP A 124 -0.45 4.14 -11.27
N ASP A 125 -0.53 5.02 -10.26
CA ASP A 125 -1.22 4.71 -9.00
C ASP A 125 -2.73 4.49 -9.22
N VAL A 126 -3.36 5.29 -10.10
CA VAL A 126 -4.76 5.06 -10.52
C VAL A 126 -4.92 3.72 -11.25
N LEU A 127 -4.03 3.38 -12.18
CA LEU A 127 -4.08 2.11 -12.90
C LEU A 127 -3.92 0.91 -11.95
N ILE A 128 -3.03 1.03 -10.97
CA ILE A 128 -2.83 0.04 -9.90
C ILE A 128 -4.09 -0.13 -9.06
N LEU A 129 -4.76 0.97 -8.68
CA LEU A 129 -6.03 0.92 -7.95
C LEU A 129 -7.12 0.18 -8.74
N LEU A 130 -7.27 0.51 -10.03
CA LEU A 130 -8.24 -0.14 -10.91
C LEU A 130 -7.94 -1.64 -11.06
N PHE A 131 -6.66 -2.01 -11.22
CA PHE A 131 -6.25 -3.39 -11.29
C PHE A 131 -6.58 -4.17 -10.00
N CYS A 132 -6.23 -3.61 -8.84
CA CYS A 132 -6.52 -4.23 -7.54
C CYS A 132 -8.03 -4.37 -7.32
N ALA A 133 -8.81 -3.36 -7.68
CA ALA A 133 -10.26 -3.39 -7.63
C ALA A 133 -10.84 -4.53 -8.48
N ILE A 134 -10.47 -4.59 -9.77
CA ILE A 134 -10.97 -5.63 -10.69
C ILE A 134 -10.59 -7.03 -10.19
N PHE A 135 -9.36 -7.21 -9.73
CA PHE A 135 -8.89 -8.47 -9.17
C PHE A 135 -9.75 -8.92 -7.98
N PHE A 136 -10.04 -8.01 -7.04
CA PHE A 136 -10.86 -8.31 -5.87
C PHE A 136 -12.34 -8.49 -6.19
N ILE A 137 -12.90 -7.79 -7.17
CA ILE A 137 -14.27 -8.03 -7.66
C ILE A 137 -14.37 -9.45 -8.21
N ARG A 138 -13.46 -9.83 -9.12
CA ARG A 138 -13.47 -11.16 -9.75
C ARG A 138 -13.29 -12.30 -8.76
N ARG A 139 -12.57 -12.08 -7.67
CA ARG A 139 -12.41 -13.05 -6.58
C ARG A 139 -13.70 -13.23 -5.74
N ASN A 140 -14.54 -12.19 -5.68
CA ASN A 140 -15.70 -12.14 -4.78
C ASN A 140 -17.06 -12.41 -5.45
N ILE A 141 -17.15 -12.33 -6.79
CA ILE A 141 -18.28 -12.83 -7.59
C ILE A 141 -18.16 -14.36 -7.71
#